data_AF-A0AA46NHM4-F1
#
_entry.id   AF-A0AA46NHM4-F1
#
_cell.length_a   1.000
_cell.length_b   1.000
_cell.length_c   1.000
_cell.angle_alpha   90.00
_cell.angle_beta   90.00
_cell.angle_gamma   90.00
#
_symmetry.space_group_name_H-M   'P 1'
#
loop_
_entity.id
_entity.type
_entity.pdbx_description
1 polymer ?
#
loop_
_entity_poly.entity_id
_entity_poly.type
_entity_poly.pdbx_seq_one_letter_code
_entity_poly.pdbx_strand_id
1 'polypeptide(L)'
;MKHYQDTITGQIYAFYKYDNVVELMQTNRNIPKTLTDNIKEKPSDNHIWHNGDWIHKKDKPINYKEPISEVPSYDPAWITFLFEPLVLISKTKDDFVVTLDEINTNLYDTRILSKFVAKLKDYDENSQLDILVTFDGSIMLPVDENYNTPEKAINKFNEIIGALFLGGILVKPIDLTKLHQGCILEGGSSNFSYTPSPNNDFRNKSASITERIKAHHPNHIQVEEFIEAYNFGINIIKKVNFSPIFLSLGYHYLNQGKVAESLSNLWIVIEQLTDLLYKSKIDNSMAKILNRALSKNINIKIKHDILHEIKILNEQTFQILKRNRTDRNKLLHNGTIPNRENVIQLWTILLDLLEVAIETKLEKLQKNSIMILNRNLYNHVKNITPKKTNFEQWKKDSEIL
;
A
#
# COMPACT_ATOMS: atom_id res chain seq x y z
N MET A 1 36.96 -10.39 -22.69
CA MET A 1 35.91 -10.99 -21.85
C MET A 1 36.28 -12.43 -21.57
N LYS A 2 35.90 -12.97 -20.40
CA LYS A 2 35.97 -14.40 -20.12
C LYS A 2 34.59 -14.99 -20.37
N HIS A 3 34.53 -16.11 -21.07
CA HIS A 3 33.28 -16.77 -21.41
C HIS A 3 33.05 -17.95 -20.47
N TYR A 4 31.79 -18.23 -20.18
CA TYR A 4 31.35 -19.34 -19.36
C TYR A 4 30.15 -19.99 -20.04
N GLN A 5 30.04 -21.31 -19.94
CA GLN A 5 28.92 -22.06 -20.46
C GLN A 5 28.04 -22.56 -19.30
N ASP A 6 26.73 -22.39 -19.42
CA ASP A 6 25.78 -23.03 -18.52
C ASP A 6 25.73 -24.53 -18.84
N THR A 7 26.12 -25.36 -17.86
CA THR A 7 26.13 -26.82 -18.02
C THR A 7 24.75 -27.42 -18.27
N ILE A 8 23.67 -26.71 -17.93
CA ILE A 8 22.30 -27.17 -18.10
C ILE A 8 21.76 -26.84 -19.50
N THR A 9 21.99 -25.61 -19.98
CA THR A 9 21.38 -25.13 -21.24
C THR A 9 22.34 -25.06 -22.42
N GLY A 10 23.64 -25.10 -22.17
CA GLY A 10 24.68 -24.88 -23.17
C GLY A 10 24.85 -23.42 -23.59
N GLN A 11 24.10 -22.48 -22.98
CA GLN A 11 24.20 -21.04 -23.26
C GLN A 11 25.55 -20.48 -22.82
N ILE A 12 26.10 -19.55 -23.61
CA ILE A 12 27.39 -18.91 -23.33
C ILE A 12 27.15 -17.51 -22.77
N TYR A 13 27.76 -17.24 -21.63
CA TYR A 13 27.75 -15.95 -20.93
C TYR A 13 29.13 -15.32 -21.00
N ALA A 14 29.20 -13.99 -21.12
CA ALA A 14 30.45 -13.24 -21.19
C ALA A 14 30.57 -12.27 -20.01
N PHE A 15 31.70 -12.29 -19.31
CA PHE A 15 32.02 -11.42 -18.18
C PHE A 15 33.33 -10.66 -18.43
N TYR A 16 33.54 -9.57 -17.70
CA TYR A 16 34.81 -8.84 -17.78
C TYR A 16 35.94 -9.68 -17.18
N LYS A 17 37.17 -9.46 -17.66
CA LYS A 17 38.34 -10.27 -17.24
C LYS A 17 38.66 -10.16 -15.74
N TYR A 18 38.23 -9.07 -15.10
CA TYR A 18 38.45 -8.80 -13.69
C TYR A 18 37.28 -9.23 -12.79
N ASP A 19 36.18 -9.72 -13.37
CA ASP A 19 35.04 -10.19 -12.60
C ASP A 19 35.36 -11.55 -11.95
N ASN A 20 35.22 -11.64 -10.63
CA ASN A 20 35.28 -12.91 -9.92
C ASN A 20 33.94 -13.64 -10.09
N VAL A 21 33.79 -14.39 -11.18
CA VAL A 21 32.52 -15.04 -11.53
C VAL A 21 32.06 -16.05 -10.46
N VAL A 22 32.98 -16.70 -9.74
CA VAL A 22 32.62 -17.60 -8.63
C VAL A 22 31.94 -16.83 -7.49
N GLU A 23 32.47 -15.66 -7.13
CA GLU A 23 31.88 -14.77 -6.13
C GLU A 23 30.59 -14.11 -6.64
N LEU A 24 30.53 -13.76 -7.92
CA LEU A 24 29.31 -13.29 -8.55
C LEU A 24 28.23 -14.39 -8.59
N MET A 25 28.55 -15.65 -8.83
CA MET A 25 27.57 -16.75 -8.75
C MET A 25 27.02 -16.96 -7.33
N GLN A 26 27.79 -16.56 -6.31
CA GLN A 26 27.35 -16.60 -4.90
C GLN A 26 26.42 -15.43 -4.53
N THR A 27 26.58 -14.28 -5.18
CA THR A 27 25.95 -13.01 -4.75
C THR A 27 24.95 -12.45 -5.76
N ASN A 28 25.21 -12.65 -7.05
CA ASN A 28 24.42 -12.17 -8.19
C ASN A 28 23.50 -13.27 -8.71
N ARG A 29 22.21 -13.00 -8.56
CA ARG A 29 21.11 -13.96 -8.77
C ARG A 29 20.66 -14.05 -10.21
N ASN A 30 21.16 -13.19 -11.08
CA ASN A 30 20.90 -13.19 -12.52
C ASN A 30 21.94 -14.02 -13.28
N ILE A 31 22.83 -14.70 -12.55
CA ILE A 31 23.89 -15.54 -13.11
C ILE A 31 23.56 -17.00 -12.78
N PRO A 32 23.50 -17.91 -13.77
CA PRO A 32 23.31 -19.32 -13.50
C PRO A 32 24.37 -19.85 -12.54
N LYS A 33 23.96 -20.67 -11.57
CA LYS A 33 24.91 -21.33 -10.64
C LYS A 33 25.64 -22.51 -11.26
N THR A 34 25.27 -22.85 -12.48
CA THR A 34 25.75 -23.97 -13.28
C THR A 34 26.77 -23.57 -14.34
N LEU A 35 27.31 -22.35 -14.25
CA LEU A 35 28.35 -21.86 -15.14
C LEU A 35 29.69 -22.59 -14.92
N THR A 36 30.30 -22.97 -16.02
CA THR A 36 31.67 -23.50 -16.09
C THR A 36 32.48 -22.72 -17.11
N ASP A 37 33.80 -22.61 -16.92
CA ASP A 37 34.70 -22.07 -17.93
C ASP A 37 35.13 -23.11 -18.98
N ASN A 38 34.66 -24.36 -18.85
CA ASN A 38 34.81 -25.38 -19.87
C ASN A 38 33.75 -25.25 -20.97
N ILE A 39 34.10 -24.59 -22.07
CA ILE A 39 33.18 -24.31 -23.16
C ILE A 39 33.26 -25.41 -24.22
N LYS A 40 32.12 -26.03 -24.50
CA LYS A 40 31.91 -26.93 -25.63
C LYS A 40 31.31 -26.15 -26.79
N GLU A 41 32.09 -25.97 -27.86
CA GLU A 41 31.63 -25.29 -29.07
C GLU A 41 30.51 -26.06 -29.75
N LYS A 42 29.50 -25.34 -30.22
CA LYS A 42 28.38 -25.93 -30.95
C LYS A 42 28.86 -26.40 -32.32
N PRO A 43 28.79 -27.71 -32.65
CA PRO A 43 29.37 -28.21 -33.90
C PRO A 43 28.64 -27.71 -35.17
N SER A 44 27.31 -27.56 -35.11
CA SER A 44 26.50 -27.00 -36.19
C SER A 44 25.08 -26.68 -35.71
N ASP A 45 24.27 -26.02 -36.55
CA ASP A 45 22.86 -25.71 -36.28
C ASP A 45 21.95 -26.95 -36.13
N ASN A 46 22.46 -28.12 -36.52
CA ASN A 46 21.77 -29.40 -36.37
C ASN A 46 22.05 -30.08 -35.02
N HIS A 47 22.76 -29.41 -34.10
CA HIS A 47 22.99 -29.91 -32.76
C HIS A 47 22.14 -29.18 -31.71
N ILE A 48 21.68 -29.94 -30.72
CA ILE A 48 20.91 -29.48 -29.55
C ILE A 48 21.63 -29.86 -28.27
N TRP A 49 21.45 -29.10 -27.21
CA TRP A 49 22.08 -29.38 -25.92
C TRP A 49 21.28 -30.43 -25.15
N HIS A 50 21.96 -31.47 -24.67
CA HIS A 50 21.34 -32.52 -23.86
C HIS A 50 22.35 -33.10 -22.88
N ASN A 51 21.99 -33.17 -21.59
CA ASN A 51 22.81 -33.75 -20.51
C ASN A 51 24.27 -33.29 -20.51
N GLY A 52 24.50 -31.99 -20.75
CA GLY A 52 25.83 -31.40 -20.72
C GLY A 52 26.66 -31.59 -22.00
N ASP A 53 26.05 -31.98 -23.13
CA ASP A 53 26.73 -32.08 -24.42
C ASP A 53 25.87 -31.71 -25.64
N TRP A 54 26.53 -31.49 -26.78
CA TRP A 54 25.88 -31.28 -28.06
C TRP A 54 25.58 -32.62 -28.74
N ILE A 55 24.30 -32.93 -28.91
CA ILE A 55 23.84 -34.10 -29.66
C ILE A 55 23.21 -33.69 -30.98
N HIS A 56 23.31 -34.53 -32.01
CA HIS A 56 22.66 -34.26 -33.29
C HIS A 56 21.14 -34.37 -33.13
N LYS A 57 20.36 -33.51 -33.80
CA LYS A 57 18.87 -33.50 -33.73
C LYS A 57 18.22 -34.84 -34.08
N LYS A 58 18.92 -35.71 -34.81
CA LYS A 58 18.47 -37.07 -35.19
C LYS A 58 18.53 -38.04 -34.01
N ASP A 59 19.42 -37.81 -33.06
CA ASP A 59 19.64 -38.63 -31.87
C ASP A 59 18.85 -38.11 -30.66
N LYS A 60 17.87 -37.23 -30.92
CA LYS A 60 17.00 -36.62 -29.91
C LYS A 60 16.19 -37.72 -29.20
N PRO A 61 16.28 -37.85 -27.86
CA PRO A 61 15.46 -38.77 -27.10
C PRO A 61 13.96 -38.51 -27.29
N ILE A 62 13.15 -39.56 -27.23
CA ILE A 62 11.68 -39.49 -27.38
C ILE A 62 11.04 -38.54 -26.35
N ASN A 63 11.61 -38.47 -25.14
CA ASN A 63 11.17 -37.63 -24.03
C ASN A 63 11.95 -36.31 -23.90
N TYR A 64 12.71 -35.90 -24.92
CA TYR A 64 13.50 -34.67 -24.84
C TYR A 64 12.61 -33.47 -24.56
N LYS A 65 12.97 -32.72 -23.51
CA LYS A 65 12.54 -31.35 -23.26
C LYS A 65 13.75 -30.45 -23.43
N GLU A 66 13.55 -29.30 -24.06
CA GLU A 66 14.60 -28.30 -24.17
C GLU A 66 15.02 -27.87 -22.76
N PRO A 67 16.31 -27.93 -22.42
CA PRO A 67 16.76 -27.54 -21.10
C PRO A 67 16.47 -26.05 -20.88
N ILE A 68 15.80 -25.75 -19.78
CA ILE A 68 15.56 -24.38 -19.31
C ILE A 68 16.62 -24.10 -18.25
N SER A 69 17.24 -22.92 -18.29
CA SER A 69 18.29 -22.58 -17.34
C SER A 69 17.73 -22.58 -15.92
N GLU A 70 18.49 -23.12 -14.97
CA GLU A 70 18.25 -23.00 -13.53
C GLU A 70 18.58 -21.59 -13.00
N VAL A 71 18.42 -20.54 -13.83
CA VAL A 71 18.23 -19.22 -13.25
C VAL A 71 17.04 -19.37 -12.32
N PRO A 72 17.18 -19.11 -11.00
CA PRO A 72 16.13 -19.41 -10.03
C PRO A 72 14.81 -18.89 -10.57
N SER A 73 13.79 -19.75 -10.61
CA SER A 73 12.41 -19.29 -10.78
C SER A 73 12.20 -18.24 -9.72
N TYR A 74 12.24 -16.97 -10.13
CA TYR A 74 11.90 -15.89 -9.21
C TYR A 74 10.45 -16.15 -8.86
N ASP A 75 10.09 -16.12 -7.59
CA ASP A 75 8.70 -16.00 -7.19
C ASP A 75 8.36 -14.52 -7.37
N PRO A 76 7.87 -14.08 -8.56
CA PRO A 76 7.63 -12.68 -8.81
C PRO A 76 6.57 -12.18 -7.83
N ALA A 77 6.79 -10.97 -7.33
CA ALA A 77 5.82 -10.33 -6.48
C ALA A 77 5.69 -8.85 -6.81
N TRP A 78 4.47 -8.36 -6.65
CA TRP A 78 4.24 -6.95 -6.42
C TRP A 78 4.63 -6.61 -5.00
N ILE A 79 5.32 -5.49 -4.83
CA ILE A 79 5.75 -4.98 -3.53
C ILE A 79 5.25 -3.56 -3.38
N THR A 80 4.79 -3.22 -2.18
CA THR A 80 4.59 -1.82 -1.80
C THR A 80 5.04 -1.61 -0.35
N PHE A 81 5.43 -0.39 -0.03
CA PHE A 81 5.76 0.01 1.34
C PHE A 81 4.56 0.76 1.92
N LEU A 82 3.99 0.23 3.00
CA LEU A 82 2.82 0.84 3.64
C LEU A 82 3.16 2.16 4.34
N PHE A 83 4.37 2.25 4.88
CA PHE A 83 4.77 3.33 5.75
C PHE A 83 6.02 4.03 5.22
N GLU A 84 6.21 5.25 5.70
CA GLU A 84 7.49 5.96 5.57
C GLU A 84 8.62 5.12 6.19
N PRO A 85 9.88 5.31 5.74
CA PRO A 85 11.00 4.54 6.25
C PRO A 85 11.09 4.56 7.78
N LEU A 86 11.45 3.39 8.35
CA LEU A 86 11.66 3.19 9.79
C LEU A 86 10.39 3.31 10.65
N VAL A 87 9.22 3.09 10.04
CA VAL A 87 8.05 2.59 10.75
C VAL A 87 8.09 1.06 10.65
N LEU A 88 8.38 0.41 11.76
CA LEU A 88 8.71 -1.00 11.83
C LEU A 88 7.52 -1.81 12.36
N ILE A 89 7.35 -3.02 11.84
CA ILE A 89 6.43 -4.03 12.33
C ILE A 89 7.27 -5.10 13.04
N SER A 90 7.23 -5.10 14.36
CA SER A 90 8.13 -5.89 15.21
C SER A 90 7.35 -6.64 16.28
N LYS A 91 7.89 -7.74 16.82
CA LYS A 91 7.30 -8.42 17.98
C LYS A 91 7.65 -7.73 19.29
N THR A 92 8.82 -7.10 19.31
CA THR A 92 9.28 -6.31 20.45
C THR A 92 9.96 -5.04 19.95
N LYS A 93 9.93 -3.97 20.75
CA LYS A 93 10.65 -2.73 20.42
C LYS A 93 12.17 -2.94 20.39
N ASP A 94 12.65 -3.99 21.06
CA ASP A 94 14.07 -4.33 21.14
C ASP A 94 14.56 -5.11 19.93
N ASP A 95 13.67 -5.48 19.00
CA ASP A 95 14.04 -6.20 17.77
C ASP A 95 14.96 -5.36 16.86
N PHE A 96 14.94 -4.02 16.98
CA PHE A 96 15.79 -3.12 16.19
C PHE A 96 16.22 -1.91 17.02
N VAL A 97 17.40 -2.03 17.63
CA VAL A 97 18.03 -0.98 18.42
C VAL A 97 19.29 -0.53 17.69
N VAL A 98 19.39 0.77 17.41
CA VAL A 98 20.55 1.33 16.71
C VAL A 98 21.14 2.48 17.54
N THR A 99 22.44 2.37 17.81
CA THR A 99 23.19 3.41 18.53
C THR A 99 23.54 4.58 17.62
N LEU A 100 23.86 5.74 18.21
CA LEU A 100 24.33 6.91 17.45
C LEU A 100 25.64 6.62 16.70
N ASP A 101 26.53 5.83 17.28
CA ASP A 101 27.80 5.44 16.65
C ASP A 101 27.55 4.59 15.40
N GLU A 102 26.62 3.64 15.47
CA GLU A 102 26.21 2.84 14.30
C GLU A 102 25.53 3.68 13.21
N ILE A 103 24.79 4.73 13.58
CA ILE A 103 24.17 5.68 12.63
C ILE A 103 25.25 6.51 11.91
N ASN A 104 26.22 7.01 12.68
CA ASN A 104 27.32 7.82 12.17
C ASN A 104 28.23 6.99 11.25
N THR A 105 28.49 5.74 11.62
CA THR A 105 29.34 4.81 10.85
C THR A 105 28.58 4.01 9.79
N ASN A 106 27.25 4.08 9.76
CA ASN A 106 26.37 3.33 8.85
C ASN A 106 26.52 1.79 8.97
N LEU A 107 26.82 1.30 10.18
CA LEU A 107 27.14 -0.10 10.44
C LEU A 107 25.99 -0.95 10.98
N TYR A 108 24.83 -0.35 11.26
CA TYR A 108 23.65 -1.09 11.74
C TYR A 108 23.19 -2.20 10.77
N ASP A 109 22.55 -3.24 11.30
CA ASP A 109 22.10 -4.40 10.52
C ASP A 109 20.83 -4.08 9.74
N THR A 110 20.97 -3.89 8.43
CA THR A 110 19.84 -3.58 7.54
C THR A 110 19.09 -4.81 7.05
N ARG A 111 19.64 -6.02 7.23
CA ARG A 111 19.03 -7.27 6.74
C ARG A 111 17.71 -7.59 7.44
N ILE A 112 17.58 -7.15 8.68
CA ILE A 112 16.35 -7.31 9.45
C ILE A 112 15.17 -6.56 8.83
N LEU A 113 15.41 -5.43 8.15
CA LEU A 113 14.37 -4.60 7.56
C LEU A 113 13.57 -5.33 6.47
N SER A 114 14.22 -6.18 5.68
CA SER A 114 13.56 -6.96 4.63
C SER A 114 13.03 -8.32 5.09
N LYS A 115 13.21 -8.68 6.36
CA LYS A 115 12.81 -9.98 6.90
C LYS A 115 11.29 -10.09 7.03
N PHE A 116 10.71 -11.23 6.65
CA PHE A 116 9.29 -11.49 6.86
C PHE A 116 8.95 -11.63 8.35
N VAL A 117 7.90 -10.93 8.79
CA VAL A 117 7.44 -10.89 10.19
C VAL A 117 6.01 -11.36 10.35
N ALA A 118 5.20 -11.25 9.29
CA ALA A 118 3.80 -11.64 9.33
C ALA A 118 3.33 -12.16 7.97
N LYS A 119 2.21 -12.88 8.02
CA LYS A 119 1.49 -13.39 6.85
C LYS A 119 0.02 -12.99 6.94
N LEU A 120 -0.54 -12.48 5.86
CA LEU A 120 -1.96 -12.19 5.74
C LEU A 120 -2.62 -13.33 4.95
N LYS A 121 -3.49 -14.08 5.64
CA LYS A 121 -4.26 -15.19 5.09
C LYS A 121 -5.58 -14.70 4.48
N ASP A 122 -6.23 -15.58 3.72
CA ASP A 122 -7.61 -15.41 3.23
C ASP A 122 -7.84 -14.15 2.39
N TYR A 123 -6.82 -13.77 1.62
CA TYR A 123 -6.92 -12.63 0.71
C TYR A 123 -7.68 -13.01 -0.59
N ASP A 124 -7.76 -14.29 -0.90
CA ASP A 124 -8.60 -14.87 -1.95
C ASP A 124 -8.86 -16.34 -1.59
N GLU A 125 -10.14 -16.77 -1.61
CA GLU A 125 -10.53 -18.15 -1.27
C GLU A 125 -9.88 -19.20 -2.19
N ASN A 126 -9.43 -18.78 -3.38
CA ASN A 126 -8.81 -19.65 -4.37
C ASN A 126 -7.28 -19.54 -4.41
N SER A 127 -6.65 -18.62 -3.68
CA SER A 127 -5.19 -18.48 -3.73
C SER A 127 -4.52 -19.43 -2.73
N GLN A 128 -3.47 -20.13 -3.20
CA GLN A 128 -2.68 -21.06 -2.39
C GLN A 128 -1.50 -20.39 -1.68
N LEU A 129 -1.25 -19.12 -1.96
CA LEU A 129 -0.11 -18.37 -1.42
C LEU A 129 -0.59 -17.39 -0.35
N ASP A 130 0.31 -17.01 0.56
CA ASP A 130 0.07 -15.99 1.57
C ASP A 130 0.64 -14.65 1.09
N ILE A 131 0.01 -13.54 1.51
CA ILE A 131 0.63 -12.22 1.41
C ILE A 131 1.65 -12.09 2.53
N LEU A 132 2.89 -11.73 2.19
CA LEU A 132 3.98 -11.63 3.17
C LEU A 132 4.22 -10.18 3.56
N VAL A 133 4.52 -9.96 4.83
CA VAL A 133 4.80 -8.63 5.39
C VAL A 133 6.18 -8.63 6.00
N THR A 134 6.99 -7.62 5.68
CA THR A 134 8.34 -7.47 6.22
C THR A 134 8.39 -6.54 7.43
N PHE A 135 9.51 -6.60 8.15
CA PHE A 135 9.78 -5.81 9.34
C PHE A 135 9.73 -4.30 9.10
N ASP A 136 10.06 -3.80 7.91
CA ASP A 136 9.92 -2.38 7.55
C ASP A 136 8.57 -2.01 6.90
N GLY A 137 7.58 -2.89 7.01
CA GLY A 137 6.22 -2.64 6.52
C GLY A 137 6.05 -2.74 5.01
N SER A 138 6.97 -3.41 4.29
CA SER A 138 6.69 -3.80 2.91
C SER A 138 5.73 -4.98 2.88
N ILE A 139 4.71 -4.90 2.02
CA ILE A 139 3.82 -6.02 1.71
C ILE A 139 4.21 -6.58 0.36
N MET A 140 4.26 -7.89 0.28
CA MET A 140 4.55 -8.66 -0.91
C MET A 140 3.34 -9.50 -1.33
N LEU A 141 2.84 -9.25 -2.53
CA LEU A 141 1.72 -9.94 -3.16
C LEU A 141 2.25 -10.76 -4.35
N PRO A 142 2.04 -12.08 -4.39
CA PRO A 142 2.48 -12.90 -5.52
C PRO A 142 1.89 -12.41 -6.86
N VAL A 143 2.70 -12.46 -7.91
CA VAL A 143 2.20 -12.27 -9.29
C VAL A 143 1.65 -13.61 -9.77
N ASP A 144 0.40 -13.89 -9.41
CA ASP A 144 -0.35 -15.07 -9.85
C ASP A 144 -1.43 -14.72 -10.88
N GLU A 145 -2.28 -15.68 -11.27
CA GLU A 145 -3.36 -15.47 -12.24
C GLU A 145 -4.37 -14.40 -11.80
N ASN A 146 -4.57 -14.26 -10.48
CA ASN A 146 -5.51 -13.31 -9.89
C ASN A 146 -4.92 -11.89 -9.84
N TYR A 147 -3.60 -11.76 -9.67
CA TYR A 147 -2.90 -10.48 -9.55
C TYR A 147 -1.82 -10.27 -10.62
N ASN A 148 -2.11 -10.69 -11.85
CA ASN A 148 -1.17 -10.60 -12.98
C ASN A 148 -1.01 -9.19 -13.58
N THR A 149 -1.82 -8.19 -13.18
CA THR A 149 -1.69 -6.80 -13.67
C THR A 149 -1.49 -5.80 -12.53
N PRO A 150 -0.84 -4.65 -12.80
CA PRO A 150 -0.67 -3.58 -11.82
C PRO A 150 -1.99 -3.10 -11.18
N GLU A 151 -3.06 -2.99 -11.96
CA GLU A 151 -4.35 -2.49 -11.48
C GLU A 151 -4.98 -3.45 -10.48
N LYS A 152 -4.93 -4.76 -10.77
CA LYS A 152 -5.42 -5.79 -9.85
C LYS A 152 -4.62 -5.79 -8.55
N ALA A 153 -3.29 -5.68 -8.65
CA ALA A 153 -2.41 -5.61 -7.49
C ALA A 153 -2.68 -4.37 -6.63
N ILE A 154 -2.83 -3.19 -7.24
CA ILE A 154 -3.13 -1.94 -6.53
C ILE A 154 -4.47 -2.01 -5.83
N ASN A 155 -5.50 -2.53 -6.50
CA ASN A 155 -6.81 -2.70 -5.89
C ASN A 155 -6.70 -3.60 -4.65
N LYS A 156 -5.90 -4.66 -4.72
CA LYS A 156 -5.68 -5.55 -3.58
C LYS A 156 -4.91 -4.89 -2.44
N PHE A 157 -3.82 -4.18 -2.74
CA PHE A 157 -3.10 -3.42 -1.74
C PHE A 157 -3.98 -2.36 -1.08
N ASN A 158 -4.82 -1.66 -1.84
CA ASN A 158 -5.74 -0.67 -1.31
C ASN A 158 -6.89 -1.27 -0.49
N GLU A 159 -7.31 -2.50 -0.77
CA GLU A 159 -8.20 -3.26 0.10
C GLU A 159 -7.52 -3.58 1.45
N ILE A 160 -6.27 -4.06 1.43
CA ILE A 160 -5.50 -4.35 2.65
C ILE A 160 -5.27 -3.07 3.46
N ILE A 161 -4.89 -1.97 2.79
CA ILE A 161 -4.75 -0.65 3.42
C ILE A 161 -6.08 -0.19 4.00
N GLY A 162 -7.18 -0.39 3.28
CA GLY A 162 -8.52 -0.12 3.76
C GLY A 162 -8.87 -0.90 5.03
N ALA A 163 -8.50 -2.19 5.07
CA ALA A 163 -8.69 -3.04 6.25
C ALA A 163 -7.86 -2.53 7.43
N LEU A 164 -6.55 -2.30 7.24
CA LEU A 164 -5.68 -1.74 8.26
C LEU A 164 -6.20 -0.40 8.79
N PHE A 165 -6.69 0.45 7.89
CA PHE A 165 -7.29 1.74 8.23
C PHE A 165 -8.52 1.58 9.12
N LEU A 166 -9.45 0.68 8.78
CA LEU A 166 -10.61 0.36 9.63
C LEU A 166 -10.21 -0.22 10.99
N GLY A 167 -9.12 -0.99 11.05
CA GLY A 167 -8.51 -1.48 12.27
C GLY A 167 -7.81 -0.42 13.12
N GLY A 168 -7.70 0.82 12.63
CA GLY A 168 -7.12 1.96 13.33
C GLY A 168 -5.65 2.24 12.99
N ILE A 169 -5.05 1.52 12.04
CA ILE A 169 -3.71 1.80 11.53
C ILE A 169 -3.84 2.74 10.33
N LEU A 170 -3.51 4.01 10.54
CA LEU A 170 -3.78 5.09 9.58
C LEU A 170 -2.75 5.10 8.44
N VAL A 171 -2.99 4.24 7.45
CA VAL A 171 -2.15 4.09 6.25
C VAL A 171 -2.74 4.82 5.05
N LYS A 172 -1.89 5.46 4.24
CA LYS A 172 -2.29 6.11 3.00
C LYS A 172 -2.50 5.08 1.88
N PRO A 173 -3.59 5.16 1.11
CA PRO A 173 -3.75 4.37 -0.10
C PRO A 173 -2.66 4.65 -1.13
N ILE A 174 -2.35 3.63 -1.93
CA ILE A 174 -1.28 3.68 -2.93
C ILE A 174 -1.83 3.86 -4.35
N ASP A 175 -0.97 4.34 -5.22
CA ASP A 175 -1.17 4.42 -6.67
C ASP A 175 -0.05 3.66 -7.40
N LEU A 176 -0.07 3.72 -8.74
CA LEU A 176 0.93 3.06 -9.60
C LEU A 176 2.37 3.48 -9.29
N THR A 177 2.59 4.69 -8.76
CA THR A 177 3.95 5.18 -8.46
C THR A 177 4.57 4.51 -7.23
N LYS A 178 3.73 3.89 -6.39
CA LYS A 178 4.14 3.17 -5.17
C LYS A 178 4.09 1.65 -5.33
N LEU A 179 3.74 1.17 -6.51
CA LEU A 179 3.77 -0.25 -6.85
C LEU A 179 5.13 -0.62 -7.42
N HIS A 180 5.82 -1.56 -6.79
CA HIS A 180 7.11 -2.04 -7.21
C HIS A 180 7.01 -3.49 -7.67
N GLN A 181 7.93 -3.89 -8.55
CA GLN A 181 8.18 -5.29 -8.83
C GLN A 181 9.32 -5.79 -7.96
N GLY A 182 9.26 -7.06 -7.58
CA GLY A 182 10.23 -7.69 -6.72
C GLY A 182 10.13 -9.20 -6.70
N CYS A 183 10.83 -9.81 -5.76
CA CYS A 183 10.83 -11.25 -5.57
C CYS A 183 11.20 -11.62 -4.12
N ILE A 184 10.95 -12.88 -3.77
CA ILE A 184 11.50 -13.50 -2.57
C ILE A 184 13.00 -13.70 -2.75
N LEU A 185 13.77 -13.32 -1.73
CA LEU A 185 15.21 -13.56 -1.75
C LEU A 185 15.49 -15.06 -1.51
N GLU A 186 16.53 -15.60 -2.16
CA GLU A 186 17.01 -16.96 -1.92
C GLU A 186 17.21 -17.23 -0.42
N GLY A 187 16.64 -18.33 0.08
CA GLY A 187 16.49 -18.62 1.51
C GLY A 187 15.10 -18.35 2.10
N GLY A 188 14.20 -17.70 1.34
CA GLY A 188 12.76 -17.64 1.63
C GLY A 188 12.34 -16.71 2.78
N SER A 189 13.28 -15.99 3.41
CA SER A 189 13.03 -15.24 4.64
C SER A 189 12.89 -13.73 4.48
N SER A 190 13.08 -13.21 3.26
CA SER A 190 13.12 -11.75 3.00
C SER A 190 12.78 -11.44 1.56
N ASN A 191 12.41 -10.20 1.24
CA ASN A 191 12.11 -9.78 -0.13
C ASN A 191 13.13 -8.79 -0.72
N PHE A 192 13.06 -8.64 -2.03
CA PHE A 192 13.80 -7.66 -2.81
C PHE A 192 12.87 -6.86 -3.70
N SER A 193 13.07 -5.55 -3.77
CA SER A 193 12.34 -4.65 -4.66
C SER A 193 13.31 -4.07 -5.68
N TYR A 194 13.00 -4.19 -6.97
CA TYR A 194 13.84 -3.66 -8.05
C TYR A 194 13.79 -2.13 -8.15
N THR A 195 12.74 -1.50 -7.63
CA THR A 195 12.53 -0.05 -7.72
C THR A 195 13.26 0.70 -6.59
N PRO A 196 14.06 1.75 -6.88
CA PRO A 196 14.60 2.64 -5.86
C PRO A 196 13.49 3.28 -5.02
N SER A 197 13.69 3.34 -3.71
CA SER A 197 12.75 3.98 -2.80
C SER A 197 13.43 4.31 -1.48
N PRO A 198 12.90 5.27 -0.70
CA PRO A 198 13.47 5.59 0.61
C PRO A 198 13.66 4.37 1.51
N ASN A 199 12.70 3.42 1.54
CA ASN A 199 12.85 2.19 2.32
C ASN A 199 14.01 1.32 1.81
N ASN A 200 14.18 1.23 0.48
CA ASN A 200 15.33 0.52 -0.10
C ASN A 200 16.65 1.25 0.14
N ASP A 201 16.66 2.58 0.24
CA ASP A 201 17.87 3.34 0.59
C ASP A 201 18.35 2.99 2.00
N PHE A 202 17.43 2.75 2.94
CA PHE A 202 17.78 2.21 4.26
C PHE A 202 18.27 0.76 4.17
N ARG A 203 17.58 -0.12 3.45
CA ARG A 203 18.01 -1.53 3.27
C ARG A 203 19.42 -1.63 2.69
N ASN A 204 19.73 -0.76 1.73
CA ASN A 204 20.99 -0.75 0.98
C ASN A 204 22.07 0.16 1.58
N LYS A 205 21.84 0.78 2.75
CA LYS A 205 22.78 1.70 3.41
C LYS A 205 23.11 2.95 2.59
N SER A 206 22.20 3.37 1.70
CA SER A 206 22.32 4.56 0.85
C SER A 206 21.65 5.82 1.44
N ALA A 207 20.89 5.69 2.53
CA ALA A 207 20.23 6.83 3.19
C ALA A 207 21.24 7.85 3.75
N SER A 208 20.90 9.14 3.65
CA SER A 208 21.75 10.24 4.15
C SER A 208 21.79 10.30 5.68
N ILE A 209 22.78 10.97 6.26
CA ILE A 209 22.90 11.05 7.73
C ILE A 209 21.66 11.68 8.41
N THR A 210 21.05 12.68 7.77
CA THR A 210 19.83 13.34 8.26
C THR A 210 18.60 12.44 8.22
N GLU A 211 18.62 11.40 7.37
CA GLU A 211 17.59 10.37 7.34
C GLU A 211 17.91 9.26 8.33
N ARG A 212 19.18 8.81 8.39
CA ARG A 212 19.63 7.72 9.27
C ARG A 212 19.41 7.99 10.75
N ILE A 213 19.40 9.25 11.19
CA ILE A 213 19.10 9.60 12.58
C ILE A 213 17.73 9.07 13.05
N LYS A 214 16.78 8.88 12.13
CA LYS A 214 15.47 8.28 12.43
C LYS A 214 15.59 6.83 12.93
N ALA A 215 16.69 6.14 12.62
CA ALA A 215 16.92 4.76 13.06
C ALA A 215 17.20 4.66 14.57
N HIS A 216 17.58 5.77 15.22
CA HIS A 216 17.88 5.78 16.66
C HIS A 216 16.63 5.47 17.50
N HIS A 217 15.49 5.99 17.07
CA HIS A 217 14.19 5.79 17.70
C HIS A 217 13.11 5.59 16.62
N PRO A 218 13.08 4.40 15.99
CA PRO A 218 12.08 4.11 14.98
C PRO A 218 10.68 4.08 15.60
N ASN A 219 9.66 4.25 14.75
CA ASN A 219 8.30 3.97 15.19
C ASN A 219 8.04 2.46 15.09
N HIS A 220 7.34 1.88 16.07
CA HIS A 220 7.04 0.45 16.08
C HIS A 220 5.52 0.23 16.13
N ILE A 221 5.06 -0.72 15.32
CA ILE A 221 3.74 -1.33 15.36
C ILE A 221 3.97 -2.80 15.77
N GLN A 222 3.22 -3.28 16.75
CA GLN A 222 3.35 -4.69 17.14
C GLN A 222 2.79 -5.59 16.03
N VAL A 223 3.45 -6.73 15.78
CA VAL A 223 2.97 -7.71 14.77
C VAL A 223 1.53 -8.14 15.09
N GLU A 224 1.22 -8.37 16.36
CA GLU A 224 -0.12 -8.74 16.82
C GLU A 224 -1.13 -7.62 16.55
N GLU A 225 -0.78 -6.36 16.84
CA GLU A 225 -1.62 -5.20 16.55
C GLU A 225 -1.89 -5.05 15.05
N PHE A 226 -0.88 -5.26 14.22
CA PHE A 226 -1.00 -5.21 12.76
C PHE A 226 -1.97 -6.27 12.23
N ILE A 227 -1.83 -7.51 12.71
CA ILE A 227 -2.68 -8.63 12.29
C ILE A 227 -4.11 -8.48 12.80
N GLU A 228 -4.30 -8.04 14.05
CA GLU A 228 -5.62 -7.74 14.60
C GLU A 228 -6.32 -6.64 13.81
N ALA A 229 -5.63 -5.56 13.48
CA ALA A 229 -6.18 -4.45 12.71
C ALA A 229 -6.61 -4.90 11.31
N TYR A 230 -5.76 -5.68 10.63
CA TYR A 230 -6.10 -6.26 9.33
C TYR A 230 -7.34 -7.15 9.40
N ASN A 231 -7.36 -8.12 10.33
CA ASN A 231 -8.46 -9.07 10.47
C ASN A 231 -9.77 -8.37 10.84
N PHE A 232 -9.71 -7.37 11.72
CA PHE A 232 -10.88 -6.55 12.07
C PHE A 232 -11.43 -5.83 10.84
N GLY A 233 -10.56 -5.16 10.08
CA GLY A 233 -10.97 -4.40 8.91
C GLY A 233 -11.51 -5.26 7.77
N ILE A 234 -10.85 -6.38 7.45
CA ILE A 234 -11.29 -7.26 6.36
C ILE A 234 -12.66 -7.88 6.66
N ASN A 235 -12.95 -8.18 7.93
CA ASN A 235 -14.26 -8.66 8.37
C ASN A 235 -15.35 -7.60 8.16
N ILE A 236 -15.03 -6.31 8.31
CA ILE A 236 -15.98 -5.21 8.03
C ILE A 236 -16.20 -5.08 6.53
N ILE A 237 -15.13 -5.10 5.73
CA ILE A 237 -15.20 -4.99 4.27
C ILE A 237 -16.05 -6.11 3.67
N LYS A 238 -15.92 -7.34 4.19
CA LYS A 238 -16.74 -8.48 3.77
C LYS A 238 -18.23 -8.33 4.12
N LYS A 239 -18.58 -7.57 5.17
CA LYS A 239 -19.97 -7.36 5.62
C LYS A 239 -20.68 -6.22 4.90
N VAL A 240 -19.95 -5.17 4.54
CA VAL A 240 -20.53 -3.90 4.05
C VAL A 240 -19.88 -3.53 2.74
N ASN A 241 -20.71 -3.45 1.70
CA ASN A 241 -20.28 -3.08 0.35
C ASN A 241 -20.13 -1.55 0.23
N PHE A 242 -19.05 -1.03 0.82
CA PHE A 242 -18.56 0.34 0.59
C PHE A 242 -17.10 0.28 0.17
N SER A 243 -16.57 1.39 -0.34
CA SER A 243 -15.18 1.48 -0.81
C SER A 243 -14.27 2.03 0.29
N PRO A 244 -13.47 1.19 0.99
CA PRO A 244 -12.64 1.62 2.12
C PRO A 244 -11.50 2.54 1.68
N ILE A 245 -11.10 2.43 0.41
CA ILE A 245 -10.12 3.32 -0.21
C ILE A 245 -10.58 4.78 -0.17
N PHE A 246 -11.85 5.07 -0.49
CA PHE A 246 -12.36 6.44 -0.47
C PHE A 246 -12.49 6.98 0.95
N LEU A 247 -12.78 6.12 1.92
CA LEU A 247 -12.75 6.48 3.33
C LEU A 247 -11.34 6.92 3.75
N SER A 248 -10.33 6.09 3.46
CA SER A 248 -8.95 6.36 3.81
C SER A 248 -8.38 7.58 3.06
N LEU A 249 -8.68 7.74 1.76
CA LEU A 249 -8.32 8.93 0.99
C LEU A 249 -8.98 10.21 1.56
N GLY A 250 -10.27 10.13 1.89
CA GLY A 250 -11.01 11.25 2.46
C GLY A 250 -10.39 11.74 3.76
N TYR A 251 -10.00 10.82 4.64
CA TYR A 251 -9.25 11.14 5.86
C TYR A 251 -7.86 11.69 5.56
N HIS A 252 -7.11 11.05 4.68
CA HIS A 252 -5.74 11.45 4.36
C HIS A 252 -5.69 12.88 3.81
N TYR A 253 -6.59 13.23 2.89
CA TYR A 253 -6.71 14.59 2.37
C TYR A 253 -7.18 15.59 3.42
N LEU A 254 -8.09 15.20 4.31
CA LEU A 254 -8.49 16.04 5.44
C LEU A 254 -7.29 16.41 6.31
N ASN A 255 -6.44 15.42 6.57
CA ASN A 255 -5.23 15.57 7.37
C ASN A 255 -4.17 16.47 6.72
N GLN A 256 -4.14 16.52 5.38
CA GLN A 256 -3.27 17.41 4.60
C GLN A 256 -3.84 18.82 4.40
N GLY A 257 -5.07 19.09 4.86
CA GLY A 257 -5.76 20.34 4.58
C GLY A 257 -6.32 20.46 3.15
N LYS A 258 -6.33 19.37 2.38
CA LYS A 258 -6.94 19.29 1.04
C LYS A 258 -8.45 19.05 1.16
N VAL A 259 -9.16 20.11 1.53
CA VAL A 259 -10.57 20.02 1.98
C VAL A 259 -11.52 19.64 0.85
N ALA A 260 -11.28 20.10 -0.37
CA ALA A 260 -12.14 19.80 -1.52
C ALA A 260 -12.07 18.31 -1.91
N GLU A 261 -10.86 17.76 -1.97
CA GLU A 261 -10.59 16.36 -2.25
C GLU A 261 -11.12 15.47 -1.12
N SER A 262 -10.93 15.90 0.13
CA SER A 262 -11.48 15.22 1.30
C SER A 262 -13.00 15.10 1.21
N LEU A 263 -13.72 16.21 1.02
CA LEU A 263 -15.18 16.20 0.89
C LEU A 263 -15.63 15.28 -0.25
N SER A 264 -14.96 15.35 -1.41
CA SER A 264 -15.32 14.54 -2.57
C SER A 264 -15.22 13.03 -2.28
N ASN A 265 -14.13 12.60 -1.65
CA ASN A 265 -13.91 11.18 -1.31
C ASN A 265 -14.85 10.71 -0.19
N LEU A 266 -15.02 11.52 0.88
CA LEU A 266 -15.93 11.17 1.98
C LEU A 266 -17.39 11.13 1.51
N TRP A 267 -17.79 12.00 0.58
CA TRP A 267 -19.15 12.02 0.05
C TRP A 267 -19.50 10.76 -0.74
N ILE A 268 -18.55 10.17 -1.48
CA ILE A 268 -18.75 8.87 -2.14
C ILE A 268 -19.12 7.80 -1.11
N VAL A 269 -18.40 7.76 0.01
CA VAL A 269 -18.68 6.79 1.09
C VAL A 269 -20.03 7.07 1.74
N ILE A 270 -20.41 8.34 1.95
CA ILE A 270 -21.73 8.72 2.46
C ILE A 270 -22.84 8.24 1.53
N GLU A 271 -22.69 8.37 0.21
CA GLU A 271 -23.68 7.87 -0.75
C GLU A 271 -23.83 6.35 -0.65
N GLN A 272 -22.72 5.61 -0.60
CA GLN A 272 -22.71 4.15 -0.43
C GLN A 272 -23.36 3.72 0.90
N LEU A 273 -23.02 4.37 2.02
CA LEU A 273 -23.58 4.06 3.34
C LEU A 273 -25.06 4.42 3.43
N THR A 274 -25.47 5.56 2.86
CA THR A 274 -26.88 5.96 2.83
C THR A 274 -27.71 4.92 2.06
N ASP A 275 -27.19 4.44 0.94
CA ASP A 275 -27.86 3.40 0.14
C ASP A 275 -27.98 2.08 0.88
N LEU A 276 -26.95 1.70 1.63
CA LEU A 276 -26.95 0.50 2.45
C LEU A 276 -27.92 0.61 3.64
N LEU A 277 -27.92 1.74 4.35
CA LEU A 277 -28.85 2.01 5.45
C LEU A 277 -30.29 2.05 4.96
N TYR A 278 -30.54 2.70 3.82
CA TYR A 278 -31.86 2.74 3.19
C TYR A 278 -32.38 1.34 2.87
N LYS A 279 -31.54 0.48 2.27
CA LYS A 279 -31.94 -0.90 1.92
C LYS A 279 -32.11 -1.80 3.14
N SER A 280 -31.28 -1.65 4.16
CA SER A 280 -31.26 -2.54 5.33
C SER A 280 -32.31 -2.18 6.39
N LYS A 281 -32.68 -0.90 6.53
CA LYS A 281 -33.58 -0.43 7.59
C LYS A 281 -35.01 -0.15 7.12
N ILE A 282 -35.28 -0.16 5.81
CA ILE A 282 -36.64 -0.03 5.28
C ILE A 282 -37.27 -1.42 5.09
N ASP A 283 -38.32 -1.69 5.86
CA ASP A 283 -39.09 -2.93 5.74
C ASP A 283 -39.94 -3.01 4.45
N ASN A 284 -40.45 -4.21 4.17
CA ASN A 284 -41.25 -4.48 2.97
C ASN A 284 -42.57 -3.68 2.89
N SER A 285 -43.17 -3.32 4.03
CA SER A 285 -44.40 -2.51 4.06
C SER A 285 -44.12 -1.07 3.65
N MET A 286 -43.10 -0.44 4.26
CA MET A 286 -42.64 0.90 3.92
C MET A 286 -42.16 0.95 2.47
N ALA A 287 -41.38 -0.04 2.02
CA ALA A 287 -40.91 -0.11 0.65
C ALA A 287 -42.07 -0.11 -0.36
N LYS A 288 -43.17 -0.84 -0.09
CA LYS A 288 -44.36 -0.83 -0.95
C LYS A 288 -45.02 0.55 -1.04
N ILE A 289 -45.10 1.27 0.08
CA ILE A 289 -45.68 2.62 0.13
C ILE A 289 -44.78 3.60 -0.63
N LEU A 290 -43.48 3.58 -0.34
CA LEU A 290 -42.50 4.45 -0.97
C LEU A 290 -42.43 4.21 -2.49
N ASN A 291 -42.47 2.95 -2.95
CA ASN A 291 -42.48 2.62 -4.37
C ASN A 291 -43.75 3.06 -5.12
N ARG A 292 -44.87 3.28 -4.41
CA ARG A 292 -46.09 3.86 -5.00
C ARG A 292 -46.02 5.39 -5.05
N ALA A 293 -45.39 6.01 -4.06
CA ALA A 293 -45.35 7.46 -3.89
C ALA A 293 -44.16 8.13 -4.62
N LEU A 294 -43.06 7.42 -4.84
CA LEU A 294 -41.81 7.96 -5.35
C LEU A 294 -41.36 7.25 -6.63
N SER A 295 -40.48 7.91 -7.39
CA SER A 295 -39.83 7.30 -8.55
C SER A 295 -38.94 6.12 -8.14
N LYS A 296 -38.72 5.16 -9.04
CA LYS A 296 -37.83 4.01 -8.79
C LYS A 296 -36.40 4.42 -8.41
N ASN A 297 -35.91 5.52 -8.98
CA ASN A 297 -34.59 6.07 -8.70
C ASN A 297 -34.72 7.36 -7.89
N ILE A 298 -34.79 7.23 -6.58
CA ILE A 298 -34.75 8.38 -5.67
C ILE A 298 -33.31 8.86 -5.47
N ASN A 299 -33.14 10.18 -5.44
CA ASN A 299 -31.84 10.79 -5.21
C ASN A 299 -31.42 10.69 -3.72
N ILE A 300 -30.13 10.96 -3.45
CA ILE A 300 -29.56 10.91 -2.10
C ILE A 300 -30.28 11.82 -1.10
N LYS A 301 -30.81 12.96 -1.57
CA LYS A 301 -31.54 13.90 -0.72
C LYS A 301 -32.79 13.26 -0.14
N ILE A 302 -33.61 12.64 -0.98
CA ILE A 302 -34.84 11.97 -0.56
C ILE A 302 -34.51 10.81 0.39
N LYS A 303 -33.41 10.08 0.15
CA LYS A 303 -32.97 9.01 1.07
C LYS A 303 -32.61 9.56 2.46
N HIS A 304 -31.89 10.69 2.53
CA HIS A 304 -31.62 11.36 3.81
C HIS A 304 -32.89 11.81 4.50
N ASP A 305 -33.83 12.41 3.76
CA ASP A 305 -35.12 12.85 4.32
C ASP A 305 -35.89 11.65 4.91
N ILE A 306 -35.99 10.53 4.18
CA ILE A 306 -36.67 9.31 4.67
C ILE A 306 -35.96 8.72 5.89
N LEU A 307 -34.63 8.56 5.86
CA LEU A 307 -33.87 8.00 6.97
C LEU A 307 -33.96 8.87 8.24
N HIS A 308 -34.16 10.18 8.08
CA HIS A 308 -34.44 11.10 9.17
C HIS A 308 -35.84 10.88 9.75
N GLU A 309 -36.87 10.79 8.91
CA GLU A 309 -38.26 10.55 9.36
C GLU A 309 -38.40 9.22 10.13
N ILE A 310 -37.69 8.17 9.71
CA ILE A 310 -37.66 6.88 10.43
C ILE A 310 -36.66 6.84 11.60
N LYS A 311 -36.06 7.98 11.97
CA LYS A 311 -35.16 8.16 13.12
C LYS A 311 -33.87 7.34 13.08
N ILE A 312 -33.44 6.89 11.90
CA ILE A 312 -32.10 6.32 11.70
C ILE A 312 -31.05 7.43 11.70
N LEU A 313 -31.38 8.58 11.09
CA LEU A 313 -30.59 9.80 11.23
C LEU A 313 -31.24 10.67 12.31
N ASN A 314 -30.45 11.12 13.28
CA ASN A 314 -30.89 12.17 14.20
C ASN A 314 -30.79 13.55 13.53
N GLU A 315 -31.44 14.56 14.12
CA GLU A 315 -31.48 15.93 13.57
C GLU A 315 -30.08 16.50 13.32
N GLN A 316 -29.15 16.32 14.26
CA GLN A 316 -27.77 16.82 14.12
C GLN A 316 -27.06 16.20 12.90
N THR A 317 -27.17 14.88 12.75
CA THR A 317 -26.62 14.11 11.64
C THR A 317 -27.21 14.58 10.31
N PHE A 318 -28.53 14.70 10.27
CA PHE A 318 -29.25 15.15 9.08
C PHE A 318 -28.82 16.56 8.65
N GLN A 319 -28.68 17.51 9.59
CA GLN A 319 -28.24 18.86 9.26
C GLN A 319 -26.81 18.91 8.74
N ILE A 320 -25.89 18.11 9.28
CA ILE A 320 -24.50 18.06 8.82
C ILE A 320 -24.41 17.45 7.42
N LEU A 321 -25.17 16.38 7.13
CA LEU A 321 -25.28 15.81 5.79
C LEU A 321 -25.85 16.82 4.79
N LYS A 322 -26.91 17.55 5.18
CA LYS A 322 -27.53 18.59 4.35
C LYS A 322 -26.55 19.71 4.02
N ARG A 323 -25.78 20.22 5.00
CA ARG A 323 -24.76 21.25 4.79
C ARG A 323 -23.65 20.78 3.85
N ASN A 324 -23.09 19.60 4.10
CA ASN A 324 -22.02 19.04 3.27
C ASN A 324 -22.48 18.73 1.84
N ARG A 325 -23.74 18.32 1.65
CA ARG A 325 -24.33 18.17 0.31
C ARG A 325 -24.36 19.50 -0.45
N THR A 326 -24.75 20.58 0.23
CA THR A 326 -24.76 21.92 -0.36
C THR A 326 -23.34 22.38 -0.70
N ASP A 327 -22.38 22.15 0.19
CA ASP A 327 -20.97 22.49 -0.03
C ASP A 327 -20.38 21.70 -1.21
N ARG A 328 -20.69 20.39 -1.31
CA ARG A 328 -20.29 19.55 -2.45
C ARG A 328 -20.86 20.06 -3.76
N ASN A 329 -22.13 20.45 -3.80
CA ASN A 329 -22.74 20.99 -5.00
C ASN A 329 -22.11 22.33 -5.42
N LYS A 330 -21.80 23.21 -4.46
CA LYS A 330 -21.07 24.46 -4.74
C LYS A 330 -19.65 24.21 -5.23
N LEU A 331 -18.96 23.21 -4.66
CA LEU A 331 -17.64 22.80 -5.13
C LEU A 331 -17.70 22.34 -6.59
N LEU A 332 -18.65 21.49 -6.96
CA LEU A 332 -18.75 20.97 -8.31
C LEU A 332 -19.21 21.97 -9.36
N HIS A 333 -20.17 22.84 -9.02
CA HIS A 333 -20.73 23.77 -10.00
C HIS A 333 -19.94 25.09 -10.07
N ASN A 334 -19.36 25.52 -8.96
CA ASN A 334 -18.76 26.86 -8.84
C ASN A 334 -17.28 26.81 -8.42
N GLY A 335 -16.68 25.64 -8.22
CA GLY A 335 -15.30 25.51 -7.72
C GLY A 335 -15.10 26.03 -6.30
N THR A 336 -16.17 26.22 -5.53
CA THR A 336 -16.09 26.81 -4.18
C THR A 336 -15.54 25.81 -3.17
N ILE A 337 -14.43 26.17 -2.51
CA ILE A 337 -13.81 25.32 -1.48
C ILE A 337 -14.74 25.22 -0.25
N PRO A 338 -15.04 24.00 0.23
CA PRO A 338 -15.90 23.80 1.40
C PRO A 338 -15.23 24.26 2.71
N ASN A 339 -16.04 24.56 3.72
CA ASN A 339 -15.51 24.87 5.05
C ASN A 339 -14.91 23.62 5.70
N ARG A 340 -13.65 23.71 6.18
CA ARG A 340 -12.94 22.59 6.81
C ARG A 340 -13.67 22.01 8.01
N GLU A 341 -14.28 22.86 8.84
CA GLU A 341 -15.02 22.43 10.04
C GLU A 341 -16.23 21.57 9.66
N ASN A 342 -16.93 21.93 8.57
CA ASN A 342 -18.05 21.13 8.07
C ASN A 342 -17.59 19.73 7.63
N VAL A 343 -16.39 19.61 7.04
CA VAL A 343 -15.82 18.33 6.59
C VAL A 343 -15.29 17.49 7.77
N ILE A 344 -14.79 18.11 8.84
CA ILE A 344 -14.44 17.41 10.08
C ILE A 344 -15.70 16.84 10.76
N GLN A 345 -16.78 17.62 10.79
CA GLN A 345 -18.07 17.16 11.27
C GLN A 345 -18.61 16.02 10.41
N LEU A 346 -18.45 16.10 9.08
CA LEU A 346 -18.80 15.02 8.16
C LEU A 346 -18.02 13.73 8.47
N TRP A 347 -16.70 13.84 8.67
CA TRP A 347 -15.85 12.70 9.04
C TRP A 347 -16.37 12.00 10.30
N THR A 348 -16.68 12.78 11.35
CA THR A 348 -17.15 12.24 12.63
C THR A 348 -18.46 11.46 12.46
N ILE A 349 -19.45 12.08 11.80
CA ILE A 349 -20.75 11.43 11.53
C ILE A 349 -20.62 10.24 10.60
N LEU A 350 -19.71 10.29 9.63
CA LEU A 350 -19.49 9.17 8.72
C LEU A 350 -19.09 7.93 9.52
N LEU A 351 -18.16 8.07 10.48
CA LEU A 351 -17.79 6.95 11.34
C LEU A 351 -18.97 6.45 12.17
N ASP A 352 -19.80 7.34 12.72
CA ASP A 352 -21.01 6.95 13.46
C ASP A 352 -22.01 6.18 12.57
N LEU A 353 -22.23 6.65 11.33
CA LEU A 353 -23.09 5.98 10.36
C LEU A 353 -22.52 4.62 9.94
N LEU A 354 -21.19 4.53 9.80
CA LEU A 354 -20.53 3.28 9.51
C LEU A 354 -20.72 2.29 10.66
N GLU A 355 -20.57 2.70 11.91
CA GLU A 355 -20.85 1.86 13.10
C GLU A 355 -22.30 1.34 13.11
N VAL A 356 -23.27 2.19 12.77
CA VAL A 356 -24.69 1.80 12.65
C VAL A 356 -24.89 0.78 11.53
N ALA A 357 -24.18 0.93 10.41
CA ALA A 357 -24.27 0.02 9.28
C ALA A 357 -23.62 -1.35 9.55
N ILE A 358 -22.50 -1.40 10.26
CA ILE A 358 -21.72 -2.62 10.52
C ILE A 358 -22.08 -3.29 11.86
N GLU A 359 -22.89 -2.61 12.68
CA GLU A 359 -23.28 -3.02 14.05
C GLU A 359 -22.07 -3.35 14.94
N THR A 360 -20.97 -2.63 14.74
CA THR A 360 -19.67 -2.83 15.41
C THR A 360 -19.03 -1.46 15.68
N LYS A 361 -18.37 -1.33 16.83
CA LYS A 361 -17.68 -0.08 17.21
C LYS A 361 -16.31 0.06 16.52
N LEU A 362 -15.97 1.28 16.12
CA LEU A 362 -14.72 1.66 15.44
C LEU A 362 -13.78 2.44 16.37
N GLU A 363 -13.68 2.02 17.63
CA GLU A 363 -13.01 2.78 18.69
C GLU A 363 -11.55 3.14 18.38
N LYS A 364 -10.76 2.17 17.88
CA LYS A 364 -9.35 2.38 17.52
C LYS A 364 -9.21 3.44 16.41
N LEU A 365 -10.02 3.33 15.34
CA LEU A 365 -10.03 4.30 14.24
C LEU A 365 -10.48 5.68 14.70
N GLN A 366 -11.57 5.78 15.46
CA GLN A 366 -12.05 7.07 15.98
C GLN A 366 -10.98 7.75 16.85
N LYS A 367 -10.42 7.02 17.83
CA LYS A 367 -9.39 7.54 18.73
C LYS A 367 -8.15 8.02 17.96
N ASN A 368 -7.59 7.17 17.09
CA ASN A 368 -6.35 7.47 16.38
C ASN A 368 -6.56 8.60 15.36
N SER A 369 -7.69 8.61 14.65
CA SER A 369 -7.98 9.63 13.63
C SER A 369 -8.11 11.03 14.24
N ILE A 370 -8.84 11.16 15.36
CA ILE A 370 -9.01 12.42 16.10
C ILE A 370 -7.67 12.90 16.66
N MET A 371 -6.87 12.00 17.25
CA MET A 371 -5.56 12.35 17.81
C MET A 371 -4.66 13.01 16.76
N ILE A 372 -4.57 12.42 15.56
CA ILE A 372 -3.73 12.96 14.49
C ILE A 372 -4.30 14.28 13.94
N LEU A 373 -5.61 14.37 13.72
CA LEU A 373 -6.24 15.61 13.24
C LEU A 373 -5.98 16.79 14.20
N ASN A 374 -6.11 16.55 15.50
CA ASN A 374 -5.84 17.55 16.54
C ASN A 374 -4.36 17.94 16.62
N ARG A 375 -3.44 16.98 16.48
CA ARG A 375 -2.00 17.24 16.46
C ARG A 375 -1.61 18.16 15.29
N ASN A 376 -2.14 17.89 14.11
CA ASN A 376 -1.82 18.70 12.93
C ASN A 376 -2.43 20.09 13.00
N LEU A 377 -3.67 20.22 13.49
CA LEU A 377 -4.28 21.50 13.83
C LEU A 377 -3.39 22.34 14.74
N TYR A 378 -2.91 21.74 15.84
CA TYR A 378 -2.06 22.43 16.80
C TYR A 378 -0.72 22.89 16.19
N ASN A 379 -0.09 22.04 15.37
CA ASN A 379 1.19 22.35 14.72
C ASN A 379 1.07 23.44 13.64
N HIS A 380 -0.03 23.48 12.89
CA HIS A 380 -0.24 24.50 11.86
C HIS A 380 -0.67 25.86 12.42
N VAL A 381 -1.31 25.91 13.60
CA VAL A 381 -1.85 27.14 14.18
C VAL A 381 -0.86 27.85 15.12
N LYS A 382 0.12 27.14 15.71
CA LYS A 382 1.11 27.78 16.59
C LYS A 382 2.24 28.46 15.81
N ASN A 383 2.26 29.79 15.85
CA ASN A 383 3.46 30.64 15.86
C ASN A 383 4.48 30.45 14.71
N ILE A 384 4.04 30.06 13.51
CA ILE A 384 4.90 30.05 12.32
C ILE A 384 4.95 31.41 11.61
N THR A 385 4.11 32.39 11.99
CA THR A 385 4.23 33.75 11.49
C THR A 385 5.53 34.36 12.02
N PRO A 386 6.51 34.69 11.15
CA PRO A 386 7.76 35.29 11.59
C PRO A 386 7.46 36.62 12.29
N LYS A 387 7.94 36.79 13.53
CA LYS A 387 7.73 38.05 14.29
C LYS A 387 8.43 39.26 13.67
N LYS A 388 9.40 39.01 12.79
CA LYS A 388 10.09 40.02 11.98
C LYS A 388 10.13 39.52 10.55
N THR A 389 9.69 40.37 9.63
CA THR A 389 9.68 40.10 8.20
C THR A 389 10.42 41.21 7.48
N ASN A 390 11.24 40.87 6.50
CA ASN A 390 12.00 41.81 5.67
C ASN A 390 11.31 42.07 4.31
N PHE A 391 9.98 42.01 4.26
CA PHE A 391 9.22 42.23 3.03
C PHE A 391 9.50 43.58 2.37
N GLU A 392 9.89 44.60 3.13
CA GLU A 392 10.31 45.90 2.60
C GLU A 392 11.62 45.85 1.80
N GLN A 393 12.55 44.95 2.16
CA GLN A 393 13.75 44.72 1.35
C GLN A 393 13.38 44.01 0.05
N TRP A 394 12.50 43.01 0.11
CA TRP A 394 12.04 42.29 -1.08
C TRP A 394 11.35 43.23 -2.08
N LYS A 395 10.53 44.18 -1.60
CA LYS A 395 9.93 45.22 -2.46
C LYS A 395 10.99 46.06 -3.16
N LYS A 396 12.00 46.54 -2.44
CA LYS A 396 13.12 47.31 -3.04
C LYS A 396 13.88 46.50 -4.08
N ASP A 397 14.16 45.23 -3.78
CA ASP A 397 14.89 44.35 -4.71
C ASP A 397 14.06 44.05 -5.97
N SER A 398 12.72 44.06 -5.88
CA SER A 398 11.84 43.91 -7.05
C SER A 398 11.67 45.18 -7.89
N GLU A 399 11.97 46.36 -7.34
CA GLU A 399 11.96 47.63 -8.08
C GLU A 399 13.28 47.87 -8.85
N ILE A 400 14.32 47.08 -8.55
CA ILE A 400 15.65 47.15 -9.19
C ILE A 400 15.76 46.16 -10.38
N LEU A 401 14.81 45.22 -10.51
CA LEU A 401 14.60 44.35 -11.68
C LEU A 401 13.68 45.03 -12.70
#